data_AF-G3F1Q7-F1
#
_entry.id   AF-G3F1Q7-F1
#
_cell.length_a   1.000
_cell.length_b   1.000
_cell.length_c   1.000
_cell.angle_alpha   90.00
_cell.angle_beta   90.00
_cell.angle_gamma   90.00
#
_symmetry.space_group_name_H-M   'P 1'
#
loop_
_entity.id
_entity.type
_entity.pdbx_description
1 polymer ?
#
loop_
_entity_poly.entity_id
_entity_poly.type
_entity_poly.pdbx_seq_one_letter_code
_entity_poly.pdbx_strand_id
1 'polypeptide(L)'
;MGETLGNRIRLSEEIVNRAASQAMRAHNSAGRPFLLDKTRGFAIFAFAGSWLPDDWFTHPPFGETKMDASTFPSLRSVGNDEVAVVNASFLRRFKAILDQLSLEREVQKVIADRRQVVFTGHSWGGAMAILATLYFLEKAGPNPNPPRCITFGSPLVGDRIFGHAVRREKWSDHFIHFVMRFDVIPRIMLGPASTEHQQILNFFNPRSQFYREPLDPPLGFYLNVMRSASSVAIHDACILMGCTNPLLETLRNFTELSPYRPFGTYIFCTGNGKLVVLKNPDAVLQILFYCAQLSQEEAAEIAQRSLHEHLAYENELQESLGMQNVVYLDSLEDLPLSSNGGPATVNIALNDLGLSPQARLCLRAAGGFENRRLRNQVKIDDNKQKINDELRKLKDYQEKAETRKLGYYDAFKHQEEKADFDANVSRLVLAGIWDEIIEMLRRYELPDEFENRKELIELATIYRRIVEPLDIANYYRHLKNEDTGTYVTRGRPKRYRYTQRWLEHAENKPSGSRSESCFWAELEELCIQTSGNGSLQDTKEKIQQLQKNVIEWIHEGSLGKDVLLEDSTFVKWWKTLPFEYKSDPESSRIANLIHGQD
;
A
#
# COMPACT_ATOMS: atom_id res chain seq x y z
N MET A 1 -7.47 -33.56 14.02
CA MET A 1 -6.35 -33.44 13.07
C MET A 1 -6.13 -31.96 12.83
N GLY A 2 -4.91 -31.45 13.07
CA GLY A 2 -4.60 -30.03 12.89
C GLY A 2 -4.57 -29.62 11.42
N GLU A 3 -4.72 -28.33 11.14
CA GLU A 3 -4.56 -27.76 9.80
C GLU A 3 -3.08 -27.89 9.35
N THR A 4 -2.83 -28.63 8.28
CA THR A 4 -1.48 -28.75 7.68
C THR A 4 -1.01 -27.41 7.13
N LEU A 5 0.30 -27.20 7.04
CA LEU A 5 0.84 -25.95 6.49
C LEU A 5 0.31 -25.70 5.08
N GLY A 6 0.31 -26.74 4.24
CA GLY A 6 -0.08 -26.63 2.85
C GLY A 6 -1.54 -26.20 2.64
N ASN A 7 -2.45 -26.59 3.54
CA ASN A 7 -3.83 -26.12 3.52
C ASN A 7 -3.90 -24.61 3.84
N ARG A 8 -3.16 -24.17 4.87
CA ARG A 8 -3.14 -22.77 5.31
C ARG A 8 -2.58 -21.84 4.25
N ILE A 9 -1.45 -22.21 3.66
CA ILE A 9 -0.76 -21.41 2.62
C ILE A 9 -1.25 -21.73 1.21
N ARG A 10 -2.27 -22.59 1.05
CA ARG A 10 -2.87 -22.99 -0.24
C ARG A 10 -1.83 -23.44 -1.28
N LEU A 11 -0.81 -24.15 -0.84
CA LEU A 11 0.26 -24.70 -1.68
C LEU A 11 0.64 -26.08 -1.17
N SER A 12 0.82 -27.04 -2.07
CA SER A 12 1.28 -28.37 -1.66
C SER A 12 2.73 -28.33 -1.17
N GLU A 13 3.07 -29.25 -0.26
CA GLU A 13 4.45 -29.44 0.20
C GLU A 13 5.41 -29.77 -0.94
N GLU A 14 4.92 -30.46 -1.99
CA GLU A 14 5.69 -30.71 -3.21
C GLU A 14 6.14 -29.40 -3.86
N ILE A 15 5.25 -28.41 -3.98
CA ILE A 15 5.58 -27.11 -4.56
C ILE A 15 6.62 -26.39 -3.69
N VAL A 16 6.45 -26.41 -2.37
CA VAL A 16 7.39 -25.74 -1.44
C VAL A 16 8.79 -26.36 -1.52
N ASN A 17 8.88 -27.70 -1.45
CA ASN A 17 10.15 -28.41 -1.53
C ASN A 17 10.84 -28.21 -2.89
N ARG A 18 10.09 -28.30 -3.99
CA ARG A 18 10.65 -28.00 -5.32
C ARG A 18 11.07 -26.55 -5.46
N ALA A 19 10.31 -25.61 -4.91
CA ALA A 19 10.68 -24.20 -4.93
C ALA A 19 11.99 -23.95 -4.19
N ALA A 20 12.19 -24.55 -3.01
CA ALA A 20 13.44 -24.47 -2.25
C ALA A 20 14.63 -25.03 -3.05
N SER A 21 14.47 -26.22 -3.62
CA SER A 21 15.52 -26.85 -4.44
C SER A 21 15.86 -26.02 -5.68
N GLN A 22 14.86 -25.54 -6.43
CA GLN A 22 15.09 -24.72 -7.62
C GLN A 22 15.68 -23.34 -7.27
N ALA A 23 15.29 -22.74 -6.15
CA ALA A 23 15.84 -21.48 -5.65
C ALA A 23 17.35 -21.61 -5.35
N MET A 24 17.79 -22.72 -4.76
CA MET A 24 19.21 -22.99 -4.54
C MET A 24 19.95 -23.29 -5.84
N ARG A 25 19.35 -24.11 -6.72
CA ARG A 25 19.95 -24.47 -8.02
C ARG A 25 20.11 -23.29 -8.97
N ALA A 26 19.28 -22.25 -8.83
CA ALA A 26 19.33 -21.06 -9.68
C ALA A 26 20.71 -20.37 -9.64
N HIS A 27 21.42 -20.38 -8.50
CA HIS A 27 22.76 -19.78 -8.37
C HIS A 27 23.81 -20.40 -9.31
N ASN A 28 23.62 -21.67 -9.70
CA ASN A 28 24.55 -22.38 -10.58
C ASN A 28 24.29 -22.10 -12.08
N SER A 29 23.24 -21.33 -12.40
CA SER A 29 22.79 -21.11 -13.77
C SER A 29 23.43 -19.88 -14.38
N ALA A 30 24.65 -20.04 -14.89
CA ALA A 30 25.39 -18.94 -15.50
C ALA A 30 24.63 -18.31 -16.70
N GLY A 31 24.46 -16.99 -16.67
CA GLY A 31 23.98 -16.20 -17.80
C GLY A 31 22.48 -16.27 -18.09
N ARG A 32 21.68 -16.95 -17.25
CA ARG A 32 20.21 -16.96 -17.36
C ARG A 32 19.59 -16.14 -16.23
N PRO A 33 18.60 -15.27 -16.52
CA PRO A 33 17.94 -14.47 -15.48
C PRO A 33 17.10 -15.31 -14.51
N PHE A 34 16.61 -16.47 -14.96
CA PHE A 34 15.85 -17.41 -14.14
C PHE A 34 15.96 -18.84 -14.67
N LEU A 35 15.68 -19.81 -13.80
CA LEU A 35 15.41 -21.20 -14.13
C LEU A 35 13.91 -21.45 -14.22
N LEU A 36 13.49 -22.29 -15.16
CA LEU A 36 12.09 -22.67 -15.34
C LEU A 36 11.95 -24.19 -15.18
N ASP A 37 11.26 -24.60 -14.12
CA ASP A 37 10.86 -25.99 -13.87
C ASP A 37 9.37 -26.16 -14.17
N LYS A 38 9.03 -26.98 -15.18
CA LYS A 38 7.64 -27.24 -15.60
C LYS A 38 7.23 -28.63 -15.10
N THR A 39 6.32 -28.65 -14.14
CA THR A 39 5.70 -29.89 -13.63
C THR A 39 4.21 -29.94 -14.02
N ARG A 40 3.55 -31.09 -13.84
CA ARG A 40 2.11 -31.20 -14.06
C ARG A 40 1.37 -30.34 -13.03
N GLY A 41 0.58 -29.37 -13.49
CA GLY A 41 -0.26 -28.51 -12.64
C GLY A 41 0.40 -27.18 -12.19
N PHE A 42 1.73 -27.07 -12.21
CA PHE A 42 2.43 -25.83 -11.84
C PHE A 42 3.74 -25.65 -12.60
N ALA A 43 4.25 -24.42 -12.65
CA ALA A 43 5.61 -24.13 -13.11
C ALA A 43 6.31 -23.15 -12.15
N ILE A 44 7.58 -23.43 -11.88
CA ILE A 44 8.41 -22.65 -10.96
C ILE A 44 9.43 -21.85 -11.75
N PHE A 45 9.42 -20.54 -11.55
CA PHE A 45 10.40 -19.58 -12.04
C PHE A 45 11.33 -19.21 -10.89
N ALA A 46 12.54 -19.76 -10.89
CA ALA A 46 13.53 -19.54 -9.84
C ALA A 46 14.60 -18.53 -10.26
N PHE A 47 14.71 -17.43 -9.53
CA PHE A 47 15.70 -16.39 -9.79
C PHE A 47 17.01 -16.66 -9.05
N ALA A 48 18.13 -16.46 -9.74
CA ALA A 48 19.46 -16.56 -9.15
C ALA A 48 19.75 -15.36 -8.24
N GLY A 49 20.62 -15.56 -7.25
CA GLY A 49 21.13 -14.50 -6.39
C GLY A 49 22.20 -13.67 -7.10
N SER A 50 22.34 -12.41 -6.68
CA SER A 50 23.51 -11.59 -7.00
C SER A 50 24.38 -11.39 -5.76
N TRP A 51 25.69 -11.42 -5.98
CA TRP A 51 26.71 -11.24 -4.93
C TRP A 51 27.54 -9.97 -5.16
N LEU A 52 27.09 -9.09 -6.05
CA LEU A 52 27.73 -7.80 -6.32
C LEU A 52 27.14 -6.75 -5.37
N PRO A 53 27.93 -5.94 -4.65
CA PRO A 53 27.39 -4.93 -3.74
C PRO A 53 26.41 -3.96 -4.40
N ASP A 54 26.70 -3.53 -5.64
CA ASP A 54 25.86 -2.62 -6.42
C ASP A 54 24.46 -3.18 -6.73
N ASP A 55 24.28 -4.49 -6.56
CA ASP A 55 22.99 -5.16 -6.72
C ASP A 55 22.18 -5.20 -5.42
N TRP A 56 22.76 -4.77 -4.30
CA TRP A 56 22.13 -4.68 -2.98
C TRP A 56 21.90 -3.23 -2.53
N PHE A 57 22.86 -2.34 -2.76
CA PHE A 57 22.74 -0.93 -2.41
C PHE A 57 23.28 -0.05 -3.54
N THR A 58 22.48 0.91 -4.00
CA THR A 58 22.94 1.89 -5.02
C THR A 58 23.57 3.14 -4.42
N HIS A 59 23.13 3.55 -3.23
CA HIS A 59 23.58 4.75 -2.53
C HIS A 59 23.28 4.65 -1.03
N PRO A 60 24.00 5.37 -0.15
CA PRO A 60 23.67 5.43 1.26
C PRO A 60 22.44 6.34 1.53
N PRO A 61 21.75 6.16 2.67
CA PRO A 61 22.03 5.14 3.67
C PRO A 61 21.41 3.78 3.31
N PHE A 62 20.23 3.70 2.68
CA PHE A 62 19.52 2.44 2.47
C PHE A 62 19.30 2.05 1.00
N GLY A 63 19.75 2.86 0.04
CA GLY A 63 19.69 2.57 -1.39
C GLY A 63 18.26 2.51 -1.93
N GLU A 64 17.35 3.24 -1.31
CA GLU A 64 15.92 3.24 -1.58
C GLU A 64 15.54 4.18 -2.75
N THR A 65 14.43 3.89 -3.41
CA THR A 65 13.83 4.75 -4.45
C THR A 65 12.33 4.67 -4.38
N LYS A 66 11.64 5.68 -4.90
CA LYS A 66 10.19 5.59 -5.15
C LYS A 66 9.92 4.48 -6.18
N MET A 67 8.85 3.73 -5.94
CA MET A 67 8.34 2.72 -6.87
C MET A 67 7.94 3.38 -8.20
N ASP A 68 8.10 2.65 -9.29
CA ASP A 68 7.65 3.10 -10.60
C ASP A 68 6.13 2.97 -10.72
N ALA A 69 5.41 4.07 -10.52
CA ALA A 69 3.95 4.12 -10.58
C ALA A 69 3.37 3.79 -11.97
N SER A 70 4.17 3.85 -13.05
CA SER A 70 3.70 3.45 -14.37
C SER A 70 3.64 1.92 -14.52
N THR A 71 4.56 1.21 -13.86
CA THR A 71 4.63 -0.25 -13.88
C THR A 71 3.82 -0.88 -12.73
N PHE A 72 3.78 -0.21 -11.57
CA PHE A 72 3.14 -0.68 -10.33
C PHE A 72 2.18 0.39 -9.77
N PRO A 73 1.08 0.70 -10.48
CA PRO A 73 0.17 1.77 -10.07
C PRO A 73 -0.48 1.51 -8.71
N SER A 74 -0.62 0.25 -8.30
CA SER A 74 -1.25 -0.11 -7.02
C SER A 74 -0.31 0.03 -5.82
N LEU A 75 1.01 0.07 -6.02
CA LEU A 75 2.00 0.17 -4.94
C LEU A 75 2.16 1.60 -4.42
N ARG A 76 1.10 2.09 -3.77
CA ARG A 76 0.96 3.43 -3.21
C ARG A 76 -0.03 3.46 -2.05
N SER A 77 0.00 4.49 -1.22
CA SER A 77 -1.14 4.89 -0.38
C SER A 77 -2.07 5.77 -1.22
N VAL A 78 -3.33 5.35 -1.38
CA VAL A 78 -4.27 5.99 -2.31
C VAL A 78 -4.71 7.35 -1.75
N GLY A 79 -5.25 7.38 -0.53
CA GLY A 79 -5.70 8.60 0.12
C GLY A 79 -4.57 9.61 0.34
N ASN A 80 -3.46 9.18 0.95
CA ASN A 80 -2.31 10.04 1.23
C ASN A 80 -1.57 10.48 -0.05
N ASP A 81 -1.77 9.79 -1.19
CA ASP A 81 -1.13 10.09 -2.48
C ASP A 81 0.39 9.99 -2.42
N GLU A 82 0.85 8.92 -1.77
CA GLU A 82 2.26 8.61 -1.56
C GLU A 82 2.61 7.29 -2.24
N VAL A 83 3.61 7.30 -3.11
CA VAL A 83 4.10 6.10 -3.79
C VAL A 83 4.98 5.30 -2.84
N ALA A 84 4.87 3.97 -2.88
CA ALA A 84 5.72 3.09 -2.08
C ALA A 84 7.20 3.30 -2.37
N VAL A 85 8.04 2.91 -1.42
CA VAL A 85 9.49 2.93 -1.56
C VAL A 85 10.00 1.50 -1.65
N VAL A 86 11.00 1.29 -2.51
CA VAL A 86 11.62 -0.01 -2.81
C VAL A 86 13.12 0.14 -2.91
N ASN A 87 13.87 -0.95 -2.71
CA ASN A 87 15.30 -0.95 -2.98
C ASN A 87 15.58 -0.69 -4.48
N ALA A 88 16.38 0.32 -4.76
CA ALA A 88 16.64 0.78 -6.13
C ALA A 88 17.42 -0.25 -6.95
N SER A 89 18.35 -0.98 -6.34
CA SER A 89 19.11 -2.02 -7.02
C SER A 89 18.22 -3.18 -7.42
N PHE A 90 17.32 -3.61 -6.53
CA PHE A 90 16.35 -4.67 -6.83
C PHE A 90 15.42 -4.27 -7.97
N LEU A 91 14.83 -3.07 -7.91
CA LEU A 91 13.94 -2.58 -8.96
C LEU A 91 14.66 -2.48 -10.31
N ARG A 92 15.86 -1.89 -10.35
CA ARG A 92 16.68 -1.76 -11.56
C ARG A 92 16.99 -3.11 -12.20
N ARG A 93 17.36 -4.10 -11.38
CA ARG A 93 17.69 -5.45 -11.87
C ARG A 93 16.47 -6.20 -12.35
N PHE A 94 15.35 -6.07 -11.66
CA PHE A 94 14.09 -6.65 -12.12
C PHE A 94 13.64 -6.08 -13.47
N LYS A 95 13.73 -4.75 -13.67
CA LYS A 95 13.46 -4.12 -14.97
C LYS A 95 14.35 -4.67 -16.08
N ALA A 96 15.65 -4.83 -15.81
CA ALA A 96 16.56 -5.44 -16.78
C ALA A 96 16.20 -6.90 -17.13
N ILE A 97 15.60 -7.66 -16.22
CA ILE A 97 15.06 -9.01 -16.50
C ILE A 97 13.80 -8.92 -17.37
N LEU A 98 12.90 -7.96 -17.10
CA LEU A 98 11.70 -7.73 -17.88
C LEU A 98 12.01 -7.32 -19.32
N ASP A 99 12.99 -6.43 -19.53
CA ASP A 99 13.38 -5.91 -20.84
C ASP A 99 13.89 -7.00 -21.80
N GLN A 100 14.34 -8.14 -21.28
CA GLN A 100 14.75 -9.28 -22.09
C GLN A 100 13.57 -10.04 -22.71
N LEU A 101 12.31 -9.69 -22.40
CA LEU A 101 11.03 -10.25 -22.86
C LEU A 101 10.81 -11.77 -22.65
N SER A 102 11.83 -12.51 -22.21
CA SER A 102 11.78 -13.95 -22.03
C SER A 102 10.88 -14.34 -20.85
N LEU A 103 10.88 -13.55 -19.77
CA LEU A 103 10.05 -13.82 -18.58
C LEU A 103 8.56 -13.71 -18.89
N GLU A 104 8.11 -12.59 -19.44
CA GLU A 104 6.70 -12.36 -19.76
C GLU A 104 6.17 -13.41 -20.73
N ARG A 105 6.93 -13.71 -21.79
CA ARG A 105 6.54 -14.73 -22.76
C ARG A 105 6.39 -16.12 -22.13
N GLU A 106 7.34 -16.55 -21.29
CA GLU A 106 7.26 -17.87 -20.66
C GLU A 106 6.16 -17.94 -19.60
N VAL A 107 5.92 -16.87 -18.84
CA VAL A 107 4.82 -16.81 -17.86
C VAL A 107 3.47 -16.88 -18.57
N GLN A 108 3.28 -16.14 -19.67
CA GLN A 108 2.03 -16.20 -20.44
C GLN A 108 1.76 -17.60 -21.02
N LYS A 109 2.80 -18.33 -21.45
CA LYS A 109 2.65 -19.74 -21.85
C LYS A 109 2.17 -20.63 -20.70
N VAL A 110 2.72 -20.45 -19.50
CA VAL A 110 2.31 -21.23 -18.32
C VAL A 110 0.87 -20.92 -17.92
N ILE A 111 0.46 -19.65 -17.99
CA ILE A 111 -0.92 -19.23 -17.75
C ILE A 111 -1.87 -19.83 -18.79
N ALA A 112 -1.50 -19.81 -20.08
CA ALA A 112 -2.28 -20.41 -21.15
C ALA A 112 -2.47 -21.93 -20.96
N ASP A 113 -1.46 -22.61 -20.43
CA ASP A 113 -1.51 -24.02 -20.03
C ASP A 113 -2.34 -24.28 -18.76
N ARG A 114 -2.96 -23.25 -18.17
CA ARG A 114 -3.74 -23.28 -16.91
C ARG A 114 -2.97 -23.85 -15.72
N ARG A 115 -1.66 -23.65 -15.69
CA ARG A 115 -0.79 -24.09 -14.59
C ARG A 115 -0.63 -22.98 -13.56
N GLN A 116 -0.49 -23.35 -12.29
CA GLN A 116 -0.10 -22.41 -11.25
C GLN A 116 1.31 -21.87 -11.51
N VAL A 117 1.44 -20.55 -11.63
CA VAL A 117 2.74 -19.86 -11.72
C VAL A 117 3.28 -19.68 -10.31
N VAL A 118 4.52 -20.11 -10.07
CA VAL A 118 5.22 -19.91 -8.79
C VAL A 118 6.54 -19.21 -9.06
N PHE A 119 6.72 -18.02 -8.52
CA PHE A 119 7.99 -17.32 -8.51
C PHE A 119 8.73 -17.66 -7.21
N THR A 120 10.02 -17.95 -7.32
CA THR A 120 10.84 -18.29 -6.16
C THR A 120 12.25 -17.78 -6.27
N GLY A 121 12.93 -17.69 -5.14
CA GLY A 121 14.34 -17.35 -5.09
C GLY A 121 14.89 -17.41 -3.68
N HIS A 122 16.18 -17.68 -3.62
CA HIS A 122 16.96 -17.69 -2.39
C HIS A 122 17.74 -16.37 -2.30
N SER A 123 17.85 -15.80 -1.09
CA SER A 123 18.60 -14.56 -0.85
C SER A 123 18.09 -13.43 -1.75
N TRP A 124 19.00 -12.72 -2.43
CA TRP A 124 18.70 -11.71 -3.45
C TRP A 124 17.69 -12.18 -4.53
N GLY A 125 17.72 -13.45 -4.94
CA GLY A 125 16.75 -13.99 -5.90
C GLY A 125 15.31 -13.94 -5.38
N GLY A 126 15.12 -13.98 -4.05
CA GLY A 126 13.83 -13.80 -3.41
C GLY A 126 13.24 -12.40 -3.66
N ALA A 127 14.08 -11.36 -3.67
CA ALA A 127 13.66 -10.00 -4.03
C ALA A 127 13.16 -9.92 -5.48
N MET A 128 13.82 -10.63 -6.41
CA MET A 128 13.36 -10.71 -7.80
C MET A 128 12.04 -11.45 -7.92
N ALA A 129 11.88 -12.55 -7.16
CA ALA A 129 10.62 -13.30 -7.11
C ALA A 129 9.47 -12.45 -6.58
N ILE A 130 9.71 -11.61 -5.57
CA ILE A 130 8.73 -10.67 -5.03
C ILE A 130 8.27 -9.67 -6.10
N LEU A 131 9.22 -9.01 -6.77
CA LEU A 131 8.91 -8.01 -7.80
C LEU A 131 8.23 -8.63 -9.02
N ALA A 132 8.65 -9.84 -9.41
CA ALA A 132 7.99 -10.62 -10.47
C ALA A 132 6.53 -10.92 -10.11
N THR A 133 6.26 -11.42 -8.90
CA THR A 133 4.89 -11.70 -8.47
C THR A 133 4.03 -10.44 -8.51
N LEU A 134 4.53 -9.30 -8.01
CA LEU A 134 3.79 -8.03 -8.04
C LEU A 134 3.47 -7.57 -9.46
N TYR A 135 4.45 -7.64 -10.37
CA TYR A 135 4.26 -7.26 -11.77
C TYR A 135 3.14 -8.08 -12.44
N PHE A 136 3.11 -9.39 -12.18
CA PHE A 136 2.06 -10.25 -12.75
C PHE A 136 0.73 -10.17 -11.99
N LEU A 137 0.71 -9.72 -10.74
CA LEU A 137 -0.54 -9.41 -10.03
C LEU A 137 -1.17 -8.11 -10.54
N GLU A 138 -0.38 -7.07 -10.80
CA GLU A 138 -0.84 -5.81 -11.40
C GLU A 138 -1.46 -6.03 -12.79
N LYS A 139 -0.84 -6.91 -13.60
CA LYS A 139 -1.35 -7.26 -14.93
C LYS A 139 -2.47 -8.29 -14.92
N ALA A 140 -2.63 -9.03 -13.83
CA ALA A 140 -3.69 -10.02 -13.75
C ALA A 140 -5.02 -9.29 -13.60
N GLY A 141 -5.87 -9.37 -14.64
CA GLY A 141 -7.31 -9.23 -14.44
C GLY A 141 -7.84 -10.33 -13.50
N PRO A 142 -9.15 -10.65 -13.51
CA PRO A 142 -9.67 -11.78 -12.74
C PRO A 142 -9.10 -13.12 -13.27
N ASN A 143 -7.89 -13.47 -12.83
CA ASN A 143 -7.21 -14.72 -13.10
C ASN A 143 -7.62 -15.73 -12.01
N PRO A 144 -8.17 -16.91 -12.38
CA PRO A 144 -8.55 -17.92 -11.40
C PRO A 144 -7.35 -18.51 -10.64
N ASN A 145 -6.14 -18.47 -11.23
CA ASN A 145 -4.89 -18.99 -10.66
C ASN A 145 -3.80 -17.89 -10.64
N PRO A 146 -3.95 -16.86 -9.79
CA PRO A 146 -2.97 -15.80 -9.63
C PRO A 146 -1.59 -16.36 -9.21
N PRO A 147 -0.48 -15.69 -9.58
CA PRO A 147 0.87 -16.15 -9.25
C PRO A 147 1.09 -16.24 -7.73
N ARG A 148 2.01 -17.12 -7.34
CA ARG A 148 2.44 -17.32 -5.93
C ARG A 148 3.94 -16.99 -5.83
N CYS A 149 4.35 -16.45 -4.69
CA CYS A 149 5.74 -16.14 -4.37
C CYS A 149 6.17 -16.98 -3.16
N ILE A 150 7.28 -17.71 -3.30
CA ILE A 150 7.90 -18.42 -2.19
C ILE A 150 9.36 -18.00 -2.13
N THR A 151 9.80 -17.44 -1.00
CA THR A 151 11.17 -16.97 -0.85
C THR A 151 11.87 -17.64 0.33
N PHE A 152 13.19 -17.76 0.24
CA PHE A 152 14.03 -18.41 1.25
C PHE A 152 15.16 -17.47 1.62
N GLY A 153 15.17 -16.97 2.86
CA GLY A 153 16.22 -16.05 3.33
C GLY A 153 16.27 -14.74 2.54
N SER A 154 15.14 -14.29 2.01
CA SER A 154 15.09 -13.06 1.20
C SER A 154 15.34 -11.82 2.07
N PRO A 155 16.10 -10.82 1.59
CA PRO A 155 16.10 -9.50 2.21
C PRO A 155 14.71 -8.85 2.11
N LEU A 156 14.46 -7.85 2.96
CA LEU A 156 13.30 -6.96 2.84
C LEU A 156 13.41 -6.14 1.54
N VAL A 157 12.27 -5.86 0.90
CA VAL A 157 12.26 -5.27 -0.47
C VAL A 157 11.72 -3.85 -0.50
N GLY A 158 10.65 -3.58 0.26
CA GLY A 158 9.94 -2.32 0.22
C GLY A 158 9.57 -1.81 1.61
N ASP A 159 9.02 -0.61 1.64
CA ASP A 159 8.68 0.10 2.87
C ASP A 159 7.31 -0.30 3.46
N ARG A 160 6.85 0.47 4.46
CA ARG A 160 5.51 0.27 5.05
C ARG A 160 4.40 0.46 4.01
N ILE A 161 4.51 1.44 3.10
CA ILE A 161 3.50 1.69 2.07
C ILE A 161 3.43 0.52 1.09
N PHE A 162 4.58 -0.06 0.73
CA PHE A 162 4.65 -1.28 -0.08
C PHE A 162 3.79 -2.41 0.53
N GLY A 163 4.02 -2.73 1.81
CA GLY A 163 3.25 -3.77 2.50
C GLY A 163 1.77 -3.41 2.69
N HIS A 164 1.47 -2.14 2.97
CA HIS A 164 0.10 -1.63 3.07
C HIS A 164 -0.67 -1.82 1.76
N ALA A 165 -0.08 -1.44 0.62
CA ALA A 165 -0.67 -1.62 -0.69
C ALA A 165 -0.95 -3.09 -1.02
N VAL A 166 0.01 -3.99 -0.75
CA VAL A 166 -0.16 -5.43 -0.95
C VAL A 166 -1.30 -6.01 -0.09
N ARG A 167 -1.55 -5.46 1.10
CA ARG A 167 -2.73 -5.85 1.91
C ARG A 167 -4.03 -5.26 1.36
N ARG A 168 -4.04 -3.97 0.99
CA ARG A 168 -5.22 -3.29 0.41
C ARG A 168 -5.75 -4.02 -0.84
N GLU A 169 -4.85 -4.48 -1.71
CA GLU A 169 -5.20 -5.23 -2.93
C GLU A 169 -5.48 -6.73 -2.67
N LYS A 170 -5.44 -7.16 -1.40
CA LYS A 170 -5.62 -8.57 -0.98
C LYS A 170 -4.59 -9.52 -1.58
N TRP A 171 -3.39 -9.02 -1.85
CA TRP A 171 -2.29 -9.77 -2.44
C TRP A 171 -1.38 -10.44 -1.39
N SER A 172 -1.51 -10.14 -0.10
CA SER A 172 -0.59 -10.64 0.93
C SER A 172 -0.53 -12.17 1.05
N ASP A 173 -1.64 -12.86 0.79
CA ASP A 173 -1.69 -14.33 0.83
C ASP A 173 -0.93 -15.01 -0.32
N HIS A 174 -0.43 -14.24 -1.30
CA HIS A 174 0.39 -14.73 -2.40
C HIS A 174 1.87 -14.81 -2.06
N PHE A 175 2.31 -14.20 -0.95
CA PHE A 175 3.71 -14.10 -0.57
C PHE A 175 3.99 -14.93 0.68
N ILE A 176 4.89 -15.90 0.53
CA ILE A 176 5.35 -16.76 1.62
C ILE A 176 6.87 -16.63 1.75
N HIS A 177 7.33 -16.29 2.95
CA HIS A 177 8.72 -16.04 3.26
C HIS A 177 9.20 -17.03 4.32
N PHE A 178 10.10 -17.94 3.93
CA PHE A 178 10.77 -18.84 4.87
C PHE A 178 12.03 -18.16 5.42
N VAL A 179 12.12 -18.10 6.75
CA VAL A 179 13.22 -17.43 7.46
C VAL A 179 13.77 -18.38 8.52
N MET A 180 15.06 -18.73 8.44
CA MET A 180 15.70 -19.40 9.57
C MET A 180 15.90 -18.43 10.72
N ARG A 181 15.91 -18.98 11.94
CA ARG A 181 15.97 -18.20 13.17
C ARG A 181 17.11 -17.18 13.17
N PHE A 182 18.32 -17.58 12.85
CA PHE A 182 19.52 -16.73 12.90
C PHE A 182 19.97 -16.19 11.55
N ASP A 183 19.35 -16.55 10.42
CA ASP A 183 19.76 -16.06 9.09
C ASP A 183 19.90 -14.52 9.05
N VAL A 184 21.09 -14.00 8.78
CA VAL A 184 21.34 -12.55 8.82
C VAL A 184 20.76 -11.80 7.62
N ILE A 185 20.53 -12.45 6.47
CA ILE A 185 20.14 -11.77 5.23
C ILE A 185 18.76 -11.10 5.30
N PRO A 186 17.71 -11.71 5.86
CA PRO A 186 16.43 -11.02 6.07
C PRO A 186 16.51 -9.77 6.96
N ARG A 187 17.62 -9.58 7.69
CA ARG A 187 17.83 -8.44 8.59
C ARG A 187 18.75 -7.37 8.00
N ILE A 188 19.50 -7.68 6.94
CA ILE A 188 20.55 -6.82 6.40
C ILE A 188 20.04 -5.44 5.95
N MET A 189 18.80 -5.40 5.44
CA MET A 189 18.16 -4.16 4.98
C MET A 189 17.69 -3.28 6.13
N LEU A 190 17.70 -3.74 7.38
CA LEU A 190 17.36 -2.90 8.54
C LEU A 190 18.50 -1.97 8.95
N GLY A 191 19.70 -2.17 8.40
CA GLY A 191 20.86 -1.30 8.59
C GLY A 191 21.26 -0.54 7.34
N PRO A 192 22.08 0.51 7.48
CA PRO A 192 22.61 1.25 6.36
C PRO A 192 23.63 0.40 5.58
N ALA A 193 23.82 0.74 4.31
CA ALA A 193 24.88 0.20 3.48
C ALA A 193 26.24 0.39 4.17
N SER A 194 27.03 -0.67 4.23
CA SER A 194 28.35 -0.66 4.85
C SER A 194 29.35 -1.47 4.03
N THR A 195 30.64 -1.19 4.19
CA THR A 195 31.72 -1.92 3.52
C THR A 195 31.78 -3.40 3.92
N GLU A 196 31.27 -3.75 5.10
CA GLU A 196 31.22 -5.12 5.61
C GLU A 196 30.28 -6.02 4.78
N HIS A 197 29.29 -5.44 4.10
CA HIS A 197 28.38 -6.19 3.20
C HIS A 197 29.16 -6.94 2.13
N GLN A 198 30.21 -6.34 1.56
CA GLN A 198 31.02 -6.98 0.52
C GLN A 198 31.68 -8.27 1.01
N GLN A 199 32.15 -8.32 2.25
CA GLN A 199 32.80 -9.50 2.81
C GLN A 199 31.82 -10.68 2.90
N ILE A 200 30.55 -10.39 3.19
CA ILE A 200 29.51 -11.39 3.32
C ILE A 200 28.96 -11.85 1.99
N LEU A 201 28.81 -10.93 1.04
CA LEU A 201 28.52 -11.32 -0.32
C LEU A 201 29.63 -12.22 -0.87
N ASN A 202 30.90 -11.96 -0.52
CA ASN A 202 32.02 -12.84 -0.86
C ASN A 202 31.95 -14.21 -0.16
N PHE A 203 31.46 -14.29 1.08
CA PHE A 203 31.22 -15.55 1.78
C PHE A 203 30.20 -16.43 1.03
N PHE A 204 29.12 -15.82 0.53
CA PHE A 204 28.04 -16.55 -0.16
C PHE A 204 28.31 -16.82 -1.64
N ASN A 205 29.23 -16.09 -2.27
CA ASN A 205 29.50 -16.18 -3.70
C ASN A 205 30.34 -17.42 -4.05
N PRO A 206 29.80 -18.43 -4.76
CA PRO A 206 30.56 -19.64 -5.14
C PRO A 206 31.77 -19.37 -6.05
N ARG A 207 31.84 -18.17 -6.65
CA ARG A 207 32.96 -17.73 -7.50
C ARG A 207 34.01 -16.91 -6.75
N SER A 208 33.79 -16.64 -5.48
CA SER A 208 34.73 -15.90 -4.61
C SER A 208 35.78 -16.84 -4.06
N GLN A 209 37.01 -16.35 -3.91
CA GLN A 209 38.08 -17.06 -3.18
C GLN A 209 37.79 -17.21 -1.68
N PHE A 210 36.85 -16.44 -1.16
CA PHE A 210 36.41 -16.46 0.24
C PHE A 210 35.09 -17.23 0.44
N TYR A 211 34.69 -18.03 -0.54
CA TYR A 211 33.43 -18.78 -0.48
C TYR A 211 33.44 -19.76 0.69
N ARG A 212 32.50 -19.58 1.64
CA ARG A 212 32.40 -20.36 2.88
C ARG A 212 33.64 -20.32 3.80
N GLU A 213 34.58 -19.41 3.53
CA GLU A 213 35.73 -19.20 4.41
C GLU A 213 35.29 -18.44 5.67
N PRO A 214 35.87 -18.71 6.86
CA PRO A 214 35.54 -17.96 8.06
C PRO A 214 35.75 -16.45 7.85
N LEU A 215 34.74 -15.64 8.19
CA LEU A 215 34.92 -14.19 8.23
C LEU A 215 35.81 -13.83 9.43
N ASP A 216 36.55 -12.74 9.34
CA ASP A 216 37.33 -12.19 10.46
C ASP A 216 37.09 -10.67 10.60
N PRO A 217 36.36 -10.20 11.65
CA PRO A 217 35.50 -10.95 12.56
C PRO A 217 34.04 -11.02 12.07
N PRO A 218 33.38 -12.21 12.00
CA PRO A 218 31.96 -12.34 11.61
C PRO A 218 31.03 -11.60 12.57
N LEU A 219 31.48 -11.51 13.83
CA LEU A 219 30.80 -10.86 14.92
C LEU A 219 30.60 -9.36 14.69
N GLY A 220 31.56 -8.66 14.08
CA GLY A 220 31.47 -7.21 13.87
C GLY A 220 30.28 -6.82 13.00
N PHE A 221 30.18 -7.44 11.83
CA PHE A 221 29.04 -7.24 10.93
C PHE A 221 27.72 -7.63 11.58
N TYR A 222 27.66 -8.82 12.19
CA TYR A 222 26.42 -9.32 12.77
C TYR A 222 25.92 -8.35 13.84
N LEU A 223 26.82 -7.86 14.71
CA LEU A 223 26.49 -6.83 15.71
C LEU A 223 26.01 -5.53 15.06
N ASN A 224 26.59 -5.10 13.94
CA ASN A 224 26.16 -3.90 13.24
C ASN A 224 24.74 -4.05 12.65
N VAL A 225 24.45 -5.15 11.95
CA VAL A 225 23.10 -5.45 11.43
C VAL A 225 22.09 -5.52 12.57
N MET A 226 22.41 -6.26 13.64
CA MET A 226 21.48 -6.44 14.75
C MET A 226 21.30 -5.17 15.59
N ARG A 227 22.31 -4.29 15.66
CA ARG A 227 22.16 -2.95 16.26
C ARG A 227 21.16 -2.10 15.48
N SER A 228 21.29 -2.06 14.15
CA SER A 228 20.33 -1.32 13.32
C SER A 228 18.93 -1.93 13.37
N ALA A 229 18.82 -3.27 13.30
CA ALA A 229 17.56 -3.98 13.47
C ALA A 229 16.91 -3.68 14.83
N SER A 230 17.71 -3.57 15.89
CA SER A 230 17.26 -3.17 17.23
C SER A 230 16.66 -1.76 17.21
N SER A 231 17.37 -0.79 16.62
CA SER A 231 16.89 0.60 16.54
C SER A 231 15.54 0.69 15.83
N VAL A 232 15.39 -0.01 14.69
CA VAL A 232 14.14 -0.03 13.93
C VAL A 232 13.03 -0.73 14.72
N ALA A 233 13.29 -1.91 15.28
CA ALA A 233 12.29 -2.69 16.01
C ALA A 233 11.81 -1.98 17.29
N ILE A 234 12.72 -1.38 18.06
CA ILE A 234 12.38 -0.63 19.29
C ILE A 234 11.57 0.62 18.94
N HIS A 235 11.99 1.37 17.93
CA HIS A 235 11.27 2.55 17.47
C HIS A 235 9.83 2.22 17.09
N ASP A 236 9.63 1.20 16.24
CA ASP A 236 8.30 0.79 15.82
C ASP A 236 7.48 0.24 17.01
N ALA A 237 8.10 -0.50 17.94
CA ALA A 237 7.42 -0.95 19.16
C ALA A 237 6.91 0.22 20.03
N CYS A 238 7.69 1.30 20.17
CA CYS A 238 7.26 2.51 20.88
C CYS A 238 6.05 3.16 20.22
N ILE A 239 6.01 3.25 18.89
CA ILE A 239 4.85 3.78 18.14
C ILE A 239 3.62 2.88 18.37
N LEU A 240 3.78 1.56 18.26
CA LEU A 240 2.67 0.60 18.44
C LEU A 240 2.11 0.62 19.86
N MET A 241 2.93 0.89 20.87
CA MET A 241 2.51 1.07 22.26
C MET A 241 1.89 2.45 22.53
N GLY A 242 1.84 3.36 21.55
CA GLY A 242 1.27 4.69 21.69
C GLY A 242 2.15 5.66 22.48
N CYS A 243 3.48 5.50 22.41
CA CYS A 243 4.41 6.41 23.06
C CYS A 243 4.28 7.82 22.46
N THR A 244 3.86 8.80 23.26
CA THR A 244 3.70 10.20 22.87
C THR A 244 4.93 11.05 23.16
N ASN A 245 6.07 10.43 23.46
CA ASN A 245 7.28 11.15 23.84
C ASN A 245 7.84 11.92 22.63
N PRO A 246 7.93 13.27 22.68
CA PRO A 246 8.47 14.08 21.59
C PRO A 246 9.92 13.74 21.23
N LEU A 247 10.67 13.12 22.16
CA LEU A 247 12.03 12.63 21.90
C LEU A 247 12.06 11.58 20.80
N LEU A 248 10.99 10.80 20.60
CA LEU A 248 10.94 9.77 19.56
C LEU A 248 11.06 10.39 18.16
N GLU A 249 10.31 11.45 17.89
CA GLU A 249 10.42 12.21 16.63
C GLU A 249 11.74 12.99 16.55
N THR A 250 12.21 13.53 17.69
CA THR A 250 13.48 14.26 17.74
C THR A 250 14.67 13.35 17.38
N LEU A 251 14.67 12.09 17.83
CA LEU A 251 15.72 11.11 17.52
C LEU A 251 15.82 10.80 16.02
N ARG A 252 14.70 10.85 15.28
CA ARG A 252 14.70 10.65 13.82
C ARG A 252 15.49 11.72 13.07
N ASN A 253 15.69 12.90 13.66
CA ASN A 253 16.53 13.95 13.08
C ASN A 253 18.04 13.64 13.21
N PHE A 254 18.43 12.72 14.11
CA PHE A 254 19.83 12.40 14.38
C PHE A 254 20.23 11.01 13.86
N THR A 255 19.28 10.09 13.76
CA THR A 255 19.51 8.74 13.26
C THR A 255 18.45 8.37 12.23
N GLU A 256 18.88 8.22 10.97
CA GLU A 256 18.02 7.69 9.93
C GLU A 256 17.77 6.19 10.18
N LEU A 257 16.49 5.81 10.16
CA LEU A 257 16.06 4.42 10.33
C LEU A 257 15.71 3.83 8.97
N SER A 258 16.02 2.55 8.77
CA SER A 258 15.70 1.86 7.53
C SER A 258 14.21 1.96 7.22
N PRO A 259 13.83 2.26 5.97
CA PRO A 259 12.43 2.30 5.56
C PRO A 259 11.83 0.90 5.36
N TYR A 260 12.66 -0.13 5.13
CA TYR A 260 12.19 -1.43 4.69
C TYR A 260 11.39 -2.16 5.79
N ARG A 261 10.28 -2.81 5.39
CA ARG A 261 9.36 -3.50 6.30
C ARG A 261 8.93 -4.87 5.79
N PRO A 262 8.60 -5.82 6.69
CA PRO A 262 8.01 -7.09 6.31
C PRO A 262 6.61 -6.92 5.70
N PHE A 263 6.22 -7.83 4.81
CA PHE A 263 4.86 -7.96 4.29
C PHE A 263 4.61 -9.42 3.87
N GLY A 264 3.35 -9.83 3.68
CA GLY A 264 3.02 -11.21 3.36
C GLY A 264 3.09 -12.15 4.57
N THR A 265 3.15 -13.45 4.31
CA THR A 265 3.19 -14.50 5.35
C THR A 265 4.62 -14.92 5.61
N TYR A 266 5.08 -14.82 6.86
CA TYR A 266 6.39 -15.31 7.28
C TYR A 266 6.27 -16.64 8.00
N ILE A 267 7.19 -17.54 7.71
CA ILE A 267 7.33 -18.86 8.32
C ILE A 267 8.75 -18.96 8.88
N PHE A 268 8.86 -18.87 10.20
CA PHE A 268 10.12 -19.00 10.91
C PHE A 268 10.44 -20.48 11.18
N CYS A 269 11.61 -20.92 10.76
CA CYS A 269 12.16 -22.23 11.08
C CYS A 269 12.95 -22.12 12.38
N THR A 270 12.58 -22.88 13.41
CA THR A 270 13.22 -22.85 14.73
C THR A 270 14.53 -23.65 14.79
N GLY A 271 14.82 -24.50 13.79
CA GLY A 271 15.97 -25.40 13.78
C GLY A 271 15.76 -26.71 14.55
N ASN A 272 14.52 -27.00 14.95
CA ASN A 272 14.13 -28.28 15.57
C ASN A 272 12.93 -28.92 14.84
N GLY A 273 12.78 -28.61 13.55
CA GLY A 273 11.69 -29.10 12.70
C GLY A 273 10.34 -28.40 12.91
N LYS A 274 10.24 -27.42 13.81
CA LYS A 274 9.02 -26.63 14.04
C LYS A 274 8.97 -25.39 13.16
N LEU A 275 7.77 -25.09 12.69
CA LEU A 275 7.46 -23.93 11.86
C LEU A 275 6.54 -22.97 12.61
N VAL A 276 6.91 -21.70 12.70
CA VAL A 276 6.09 -20.66 13.33
C VAL A 276 5.61 -19.66 12.29
N VAL A 277 4.30 -19.55 12.10
CA VAL A 277 3.67 -18.79 11.02
C VAL A 277 3.05 -17.49 11.54
N LEU A 278 3.35 -16.38 10.88
CA LEU A 278 2.82 -15.04 11.20
C LEU A 278 2.47 -14.24 9.94
N LYS A 279 1.43 -13.40 10.04
CA LYS A 279 1.01 -12.47 8.98
C LYS A 279 1.12 -10.99 9.35
N ASN A 280 1.12 -10.66 10.64
CA ASN A 280 1.21 -9.28 11.09
C ASN A 280 2.63 -8.74 10.83
N PRO A 281 2.81 -7.72 9.98
CA PRO A 281 4.14 -7.26 9.56
C PRO A 281 4.94 -6.64 10.70
N ASP A 282 4.26 -5.96 11.63
CA ASP A 282 4.88 -5.33 12.79
C ASP A 282 5.42 -6.40 13.75
N ALA A 283 4.66 -7.48 13.99
CA ALA A 283 5.12 -8.61 14.80
C ALA A 283 6.27 -9.37 14.14
N VAL A 284 6.24 -9.54 12.81
CA VAL A 284 7.36 -10.14 12.07
C VAL A 284 8.63 -9.32 12.23
N LEU A 285 8.54 -7.97 12.15
CA LEU A 285 9.69 -7.09 12.38
C LEU A 285 10.28 -7.29 13.78
N GLN A 286 9.44 -7.42 14.81
CA GLN A 286 9.89 -7.71 16.17
C GLN A 286 10.61 -9.07 16.23
N ILE A 287 10.07 -10.12 15.62
CA ILE A 287 10.71 -11.45 15.62
C ILE A 287 12.05 -11.41 14.88
N LEU A 288 12.15 -10.75 13.72
CA LEU A 288 13.40 -10.62 12.96
C LEU A 288 14.55 -10.11 13.83
N PHE A 289 14.27 -9.23 14.78
CA PHE A 289 15.24 -8.78 15.78
C PHE A 289 15.38 -9.75 16.96
N TYR A 290 14.29 -10.03 17.68
CA TYR A 290 14.35 -10.71 18.98
C TYR A 290 14.77 -12.19 18.89
N CYS A 291 14.43 -12.92 17.82
CA CYS A 291 14.77 -14.34 17.73
C CYS A 291 16.26 -14.60 17.44
N ALA A 292 16.97 -13.56 17.01
CA ALA A 292 18.38 -13.55 16.63
C ALA A 292 19.25 -12.77 17.65
N GLN A 293 18.74 -12.53 18.87
CA GLN A 293 19.54 -11.90 19.93
C GLN A 293 20.65 -12.82 20.43
N LEU A 294 21.78 -12.22 20.79
CA LEU A 294 22.95 -12.90 21.33
C LEU A 294 22.90 -12.95 22.86
N SER A 295 23.22 -14.09 23.44
CA SER A 295 23.82 -14.12 24.78
C SER A 295 25.27 -13.62 24.66
N GLN A 296 25.80 -12.93 25.69
CA GLN A 296 27.20 -12.45 25.63
C GLN A 296 28.22 -13.59 25.50
N GLU A 297 27.85 -14.80 25.94
CA GLU A 297 28.71 -15.98 26.01
C GLU A 297 28.82 -16.70 24.65
N GLU A 298 27.84 -16.58 23.74
CA GLU A 298 27.76 -17.33 22.47
C GLU A 298 27.83 -16.45 21.22
N ALA A 299 28.17 -15.17 21.39
CA ALA A 299 28.05 -14.14 20.35
C ALA A 299 28.75 -14.49 19.02
N ALA A 300 29.98 -15.00 19.08
CA ALA A 300 30.76 -15.37 17.90
C ALA A 300 30.21 -16.62 17.19
N GLU A 301 29.75 -17.60 17.95
CA GLU A 301 29.16 -18.83 17.41
C GLU A 301 27.85 -18.53 16.67
N ILE A 302 26.97 -17.72 17.27
CA ILE A 302 25.71 -17.32 16.64
C ILE A 302 25.97 -16.49 15.38
N ALA A 303 26.96 -15.58 15.41
CA ALA A 303 27.34 -14.84 14.21
C ALA A 303 27.78 -15.78 13.07
N GLN A 304 28.56 -16.82 13.36
CA GLN A 304 28.94 -17.81 12.36
C GLN A 304 27.75 -18.68 11.92
N ARG A 305 26.88 -19.09 12.86
CA ARG A 305 25.66 -19.84 12.59
C ARG A 305 24.71 -19.07 11.67
N SER A 306 24.60 -17.76 11.84
CA SER A 306 23.76 -16.88 11.01
C SER A 306 24.07 -17.00 9.51
N LEU A 307 25.34 -17.17 9.16
CA LEU A 307 25.79 -17.34 7.78
C LEU A 307 25.50 -18.76 7.26
N HIS A 308 25.68 -19.77 8.11
CA HIS A 308 25.40 -21.16 7.72
C HIS A 308 23.91 -21.43 7.53
N GLU A 309 23.05 -20.88 8.40
CA GLU A 309 21.59 -21.01 8.28
C GLU A 309 21.09 -20.43 6.97
N HIS A 310 21.68 -19.33 6.48
CA HIS A 310 21.34 -18.78 5.18
C HIS A 310 21.52 -19.81 4.04
N LEU A 311 22.49 -20.72 4.14
CA LEU A 311 22.77 -21.72 3.10
C LEU A 311 22.01 -23.05 3.30
N ALA A 312 21.27 -23.23 4.40
CA ALA A 312 20.78 -24.55 4.84
C ALA A 312 19.28 -24.81 4.54
N TYR A 313 18.58 -23.91 3.85
CA TYR A 313 17.11 -23.97 3.71
C TYR A 313 16.57 -25.27 3.11
N GLU A 314 17.24 -25.83 2.09
CA GLU A 314 16.75 -27.06 1.44
C GLU A 314 16.68 -28.23 2.42
N ASN A 315 17.70 -28.39 3.28
CA ASN A 315 17.75 -29.47 4.26
C ASN A 315 16.74 -29.27 5.40
N GLU A 316 16.70 -28.06 5.98
CA GLU A 316 15.79 -27.72 7.08
C GLU A 316 14.31 -27.90 6.68
N LEU A 317 13.96 -27.52 5.44
CA LEU A 317 12.57 -27.61 4.97
C LEU A 317 12.15 -29.04 4.69
N GLN A 318 13.04 -29.90 4.18
CA GLN A 318 12.73 -31.32 4.01
C GLN A 318 12.36 -31.97 5.35
N GLU A 319 13.09 -31.66 6.42
CA GLU A 319 12.81 -32.15 7.77
C GLU A 319 11.52 -31.53 8.34
N SER A 320 11.44 -30.20 8.35
CA SER A 320 10.32 -29.45 8.96
C SER A 320 8.97 -29.75 8.32
N LEU A 321 8.92 -29.82 6.98
CA LEU A 321 7.70 -30.16 6.26
C LEU A 321 7.31 -31.62 6.44
N GLY A 322 8.28 -32.53 6.66
CA GLY A 322 7.99 -33.92 7.03
C GLY A 322 7.34 -34.05 8.41
N MET A 323 7.78 -33.24 9.38
CA MET A 323 7.28 -33.28 10.75
C MET A 323 5.89 -32.65 10.93
N GLN A 324 5.51 -31.69 10.08
CA GLN A 324 4.25 -30.93 10.17
C GLN A 324 3.98 -30.31 11.56
N ASN A 325 5.05 -29.95 12.28
CA ASN A 325 4.95 -29.30 13.58
C ASN A 325 4.79 -27.78 13.39
N VAL A 326 3.56 -27.35 13.11
CA VAL A 326 3.26 -25.96 12.74
C VAL A 326 2.51 -25.25 13.87
N VAL A 327 2.97 -24.05 14.22
CA VAL A 327 2.32 -23.16 15.19
C VAL A 327 1.98 -21.84 14.52
N TYR A 328 0.70 -21.46 14.58
CA TYR A 328 0.20 -20.20 14.01
C TYR A 328 0.05 -19.16 15.13
N LEU A 329 0.67 -18.00 14.96
CA LEU A 329 0.52 -16.87 15.90
C LEU A 329 -0.50 -15.87 15.36
N ASP A 330 -1.76 -16.30 15.27
CA ASP A 330 -2.88 -15.47 14.80
C ASP A 330 -3.39 -14.52 15.91
N SER A 331 -3.44 -15.00 17.17
CA SER A 331 -3.95 -14.24 18.32
C SER A 331 -2.82 -13.58 19.11
N LEU A 332 -2.28 -12.47 18.57
CA LEU A 332 -1.11 -11.80 19.13
C LEU A 332 -1.34 -11.14 20.50
N GLU A 333 -2.52 -10.55 20.75
CA GLU A 333 -2.82 -9.88 22.04
C GLU A 333 -2.83 -10.84 23.23
N ASP A 334 -3.15 -12.12 23.00
CA ASP A 334 -3.31 -13.14 24.03
C ASP A 334 -2.01 -13.92 24.30
N LEU A 335 -0.92 -13.59 23.61
CA LEU A 335 0.33 -14.35 23.69
C LEU A 335 0.87 -14.46 25.12
N PRO A 336 1.31 -15.63 25.58
CA PRO A 336 1.73 -15.80 26.96
C PRO A 336 3.04 -15.06 27.26
N LEU A 337 3.04 -14.18 28.27
CA LEU A 337 4.22 -13.38 28.65
C LEU A 337 5.25 -14.16 29.47
N SER A 338 4.87 -15.30 30.03
CA SER A 338 5.75 -16.22 30.74
C SER A 338 5.42 -17.66 30.36
N SER A 339 6.35 -18.58 30.61
CA SER A 339 6.21 -20.01 30.32
C SER A 339 5.04 -20.69 31.05
N ASN A 340 4.40 -20.03 32.01
CA ASN A 340 3.34 -20.58 32.85
C ASN A 340 1.90 -20.17 32.42
N GLY A 341 1.75 -19.30 31.41
CA GLY A 341 0.43 -18.85 30.94
C GLY A 341 0.14 -19.32 29.51
N GLY A 342 -1.14 -19.44 29.10
CA GLY A 342 -1.53 -19.70 27.70
C GLY A 342 -1.30 -21.13 27.18
N PRO A 343 -1.61 -21.40 25.90
CA PRO A 343 -1.47 -22.73 25.31
C PRO A 343 -0.02 -23.23 25.30
N ALA A 344 0.22 -24.44 25.79
CA ALA A 344 1.57 -25.02 25.89
C ALA A 344 2.32 -25.04 24.55
N THR A 345 1.63 -25.35 23.45
CA THR A 345 2.20 -25.35 22.09
C THR A 345 2.73 -23.98 21.65
N VAL A 346 2.00 -22.90 21.95
CA VAL A 346 2.42 -21.52 21.67
C VAL A 346 3.62 -21.14 22.53
N ASN A 347 3.60 -21.45 23.82
CA ASN A 347 4.76 -21.21 24.70
C ASN A 347 6.03 -21.89 24.22
N ILE A 348 5.93 -23.17 23.84
CA ILE A 348 7.09 -23.91 23.34
C ILE A 348 7.59 -23.27 22.05
N ALA A 349 6.71 -22.86 21.12
CA ALA A 349 7.12 -22.16 19.91
C ALA A 349 7.85 -20.83 20.18
N LEU A 350 7.34 -20.01 21.11
CA LEU A 350 7.98 -18.75 21.49
C LEU A 350 9.34 -19.00 22.18
N ASN A 351 9.46 -20.06 22.99
CA ASN A 351 10.71 -20.47 23.62
C ASN A 351 11.72 -21.01 22.60
N ASP A 352 11.29 -21.81 21.63
CA ASP A 352 12.13 -22.36 20.56
C ASP A 352 12.67 -21.26 19.64
N LEU A 353 11.92 -20.16 19.47
CA LEU A 353 12.37 -18.93 18.82
C LEU A 353 13.26 -18.06 19.74
N GLY A 354 13.42 -18.40 21.02
CA GLY A 354 14.21 -17.63 21.98
C GLY A 354 13.60 -16.28 22.37
N LEU A 355 12.28 -16.13 22.28
CA LEU A 355 11.62 -14.84 22.51
C LEU A 355 11.49 -14.54 24.02
N SER A 356 12.20 -13.49 24.44
CA SER A 356 12.16 -12.93 25.80
C SER A 356 10.77 -12.38 26.16
N PRO A 357 10.45 -12.17 27.45
CA PRO A 357 9.19 -11.54 27.86
C PRO A 357 8.97 -10.16 27.21
N GLN A 358 10.04 -9.38 27.03
CA GLN A 358 9.99 -8.10 26.32
C GLN A 358 9.62 -8.27 24.84
N ALA A 359 10.19 -9.27 24.16
CA ALA A 359 9.81 -9.59 22.79
C ALA A 359 8.31 -9.88 22.71
N ARG A 360 7.80 -10.74 23.60
CA ARG A 360 6.38 -11.13 23.64
C ARG A 360 5.46 -9.94 23.91
N LEU A 361 5.87 -8.99 24.75
CA LEU A 361 5.16 -7.71 24.93
C LEU A 361 5.11 -6.89 23.64
N CYS A 362 6.21 -6.82 22.87
CA CYS A 362 6.20 -6.13 21.58
C CYS A 362 5.26 -6.80 20.57
N LEU A 363 5.22 -8.14 20.54
CA LEU A 363 4.28 -8.89 19.71
C LEU A 363 2.82 -8.62 20.12
N ARG A 364 2.53 -8.59 21.44
CA ARG A 364 1.22 -8.18 21.95
C ARG A 364 0.86 -6.75 21.56
N ALA A 365 1.81 -5.82 21.58
CA ALA A 365 1.57 -4.43 21.17
C ALA A 365 1.20 -4.33 19.67
N ALA A 366 1.85 -5.13 18.81
CA ALA A 366 1.50 -5.24 17.40
C ALA A 366 0.07 -5.78 17.19
N GLY A 367 -0.31 -6.84 17.91
CA GLY A 367 -1.71 -7.31 17.95
C GLY A 367 -2.69 -6.26 18.48
N GLY A 368 -2.26 -5.59 19.56
CA GLY A 368 -2.88 -4.43 20.19
C GLY A 368 -3.29 -3.35 19.21
N PHE A 369 -2.35 -3.00 18.35
CA PHE A 369 -2.51 -1.98 17.33
C PHE A 369 -3.51 -2.44 16.25
N GLU A 370 -3.40 -3.66 15.74
CA GLU A 370 -4.31 -4.17 14.71
C GLU A 370 -5.77 -4.24 15.22
N ASN A 371 -5.98 -4.70 16.46
CA ASN A 371 -7.31 -4.73 17.05
C ASN A 371 -7.86 -3.32 17.35
N ARG A 372 -7.01 -2.31 17.60
CA ARG A 372 -7.46 -0.91 17.63
C ARG A 372 -7.95 -0.46 16.25
N ARG A 373 -7.25 -0.81 15.17
CA ARG A 373 -7.67 -0.49 13.79
C ARG A 373 -9.03 -1.11 13.45
N LEU A 374 -9.23 -2.37 13.81
CA LEU A 374 -10.52 -3.06 13.62
C LEU A 374 -11.65 -2.39 14.41
N ARG A 375 -11.43 -2.05 15.68
CA ARG A 375 -12.43 -1.32 16.50
C ARG A 375 -12.74 0.06 15.93
N ASN A 376 -11.74 0.76 15.42
CA ASN A 376 -11.90 2.04 14.76
C ASN A 376 -12.77 1.92 13.49
N GLN A 377 -12.56 0.89 12.68
CA GLN A 377 -13.43 0.61 11.54
C GLN A 377 -14.88 0.35 11.97
N VAL A 378 -15.10 -0.45 13.03
CA VAL A 378 -16.45 -0.72 13.55
C VAL A 378 -17.16 0.57 13.96
N LYS A 379 -16.47 1.48 14.66
CA LYS A 379 -17.04 2.79 15.03
C LYS A 379 -17.47 3.62 13.81
N ILE A 380 -16.69 3.57 12.73
CA ILE A 380 -17.05 4.25 11.47
C ILE A 380 -18.26 3.58 10.82
N ASP A 381 -18.28 2.24 10.81
CA ASP A 381 -19.39 1.46 10.26
C ASP A 381 -20.70 1.74 11.01
N ASP A 382 -20.66 1.85 12.34
CA ASP A 382 -21.80 2.23 13.18
C ASP A 382 -22.32 3.65 12.87
N ASN A 383 -21.41 4.56 12.46
CA ASN A 383 -21.75 5.93 12.08
C ASN A 383 -22.32 6.06 10.65
N LYS A 384 -22.30 5.00 9.82
CA LYS A 384 -22.80 5.06 8.42
C LYS A 384 -24.26 5.48 8.34
N GLN A 385 -25.10 5.06 9.27
CA GLN A 385 -26.52 5.43 9.27
C GLN A 385 -26.68 6.95 9.42
N LYS A 386 -25.91 7.57 10.32
CA LYS A 386 -25.90 9.02 10.51
C LYS A 386 -25.44 9.76 9.25
N ILE A 387 -24.42 9.25 8.57
CA ILE A 387 -23.96 9.82 7.28
C ILE A 387 -25.11 9.77 6.26
N ASN A 388 -25.79 8.63 6.12
CA ASN A 388 -26.90 8.48 5.19
C ASN A 388 -28.09 9.39 5.53
N ASP A 389 -28.42 9.56 6.81
CA ASP A 389 -29.52 10.42 7.25
C ASP A 389 -29.24 11.91 6.94
N GLU A 390 -28.01 12.38 7.17
CA GLU A 390 -27.62 13.75 6.79
C GLU A 390 -27.54 13.94 5.27
N LEU A 391 -27.07 12.94 4.52
CA LEU A 391 -27.10 12.98 3.05
C LEU A 391 -28.52 13.01 2.51
N ARG A 392 -29.48 12.32 3.14
CA ARG A 392 -30.90 12.37 2.75
C ARG A 392 -31.46 13.77 2.92
N LYS A 393 -31.18 14.46 4.04
CA LYS A 393 -31.60 15.85 4.25
C LYS A 393 -31.08 16.78 3.15
N LEU A 394 -29.84 16.57 2.70
CA LEU A 394 -29.26 17.36 1.62
C LEU A 394 -29.85 17.03 0.24
N LYS A 395 -30.26 15.78 -0.01
CA LYS A 395 -31.04 15.42 -1.21
C LYS A 395 -32.42 16.07 -1.20
N ASP A 396 -33.12 16.03 -0.06
CA ASP A 396 -34.41 16.71 0.09
C ASP A 396 -34.26 18.23 -0.11
N TYR A 397 -33.12 18.80 0.28
CA TYR A 397 -32.78 20.19 0.01
C TYR A 397 -32.54 20.47 -1.47
N GLN A 398 -31.87 19.56 -2.20
CA GLN A 398 -31.68 19.64 -3.65
C GLN A 398 -33.03 19.72 -4.37
N GLU A 399 -33.94 18.79 -4.08
CA GLU A 399 -35.30 18.76 -4.67
C GLU A 399 -36.09 20.05 -4.37
N LYS A 400 -35.99 20.57 -3.15
CA LYS A 400 -36.64 21.84 -2.77
C LYS A 400 -36.03 23.06 -3.46
N ALA A 401 -34.74 23.06 -3.77
CA ALA A 401 -34.14 24.13 -4.56
C ALA A 401 -34.67 24.08 -6.01
N GLU A 402 -34.72 22.90 -6.61
CA GLU A 402 -35.22 22.71 -7.98
C GLU A 402 -36.68 23.16 -8.15
N THR A 403 -37.56 22.93 -7.15
CA THR A 403 -38.95 23.44 -7.20
C THR A 403 -39.03 24.97 -7.20
N ARG A 404 -38.01 25.66 -6.67
CA ARG A 404 -37.85 27.13 -6.76
C ARG A 404 -37.22 27.58 -8.08
N LYS A 405 -36.98 26.64 -9.02
CA LYS A 405 -36.23 26.83 -10.28
C LYS A 405 -34.80 27.33 -10.09
N LEU A 406 -34.26 27.12 -8.89
CA LEU A 406 -32.90 27.50 -8.52
C LEU A 406 -32.07 26.24 -8.25
N GLY A 407 -30.83 26.19 -8.71
CA GLY A 407 -29.92 25.10 -8.31
C GLY A 407 -29.63 25.17 -6.82
N TYR A 408 -29.45 24.02 -6.16
CA TYR A 408 -29.15 23.99 -4.71
C TYR A 408 -27.81 24.66 -4.37
N TYR A 409 -26.86 24.68 -5.31
CA TYR A 409 -25.62 25.45 -5.20
C TYR A 409 -25.92 26.94 -5.03
N ASP A 410 -26.69 27.52 -5.96
CA ASP A 410 -27.03 28.94 -5.95
C ASP A 410 -27.92 29.30 -4.76
N ALA A 411 -28.90 28.47 -4.42
CA ALA A 411 -29.75 28.64 -3.24
C ALA A 411 -28.90 28.71 -1.96
N PHE A 412 -27.94 27.79 -1.82
CA PHE A 412 -27.03 27.77 -0.68
C PHE A 412 -26.09 28.98 -0.66
N LYS A 413 -25.58 29.39 -1.83
CA LYS A 413 -24.69 30.55 -1.96
C LYS A 413 -25.41 31.85 -1.57
N HIS A 414 -26.70 32.00 -1.85
CA HIS A 414 -27.52 33.15 -1.43
C HIS A 414 -27.95 33.08 0.05
N GLN A 415 -28.28 31.88 0.54
CA GLN A 415 -28.64 31.61 1.94
C GLN A 415 -29.78 32.50 2.47
N GLU A 416 -30.90 32.50 1.77
CA GLU A 416 -32.06 33.38 2.04
C GLU A 416 -33.13 32.69 2.90
N GLU A 417 -33.25 31.37 2.76
CA GLU A 417 -34.28 30.56 3.40
C GLU A 417 -33.72 29.77 4.59
N LYS A 418 -34.58 29.47 5.56
CA LYS A 418 -34.22 28.60 6.70
C LYS A 418 -33.61 27.27 6.23
N ALA A 419 -34.13 26.70 5.15
CA ALA A 419 -33.65 25.45 4.58
C ALA A 419 -32.16 25.52 4.16
N ASP A 420 -31.67 26.69 3.74
CA ASP A 420 -30.28 26.88 3.35
C ASP A 420 -29.35 26.84 4.58
N PHE A 421 -29.81 27.40 5.72
CA PHE A 421 -29.11 27.28 7.01
C PHE A 421 -29.11 25.84 7.53
N ASP A 422 -30.25 25.14 7.42
CA ASP A 422 -30.36 23.73 7.82
C ASP A 422 -29.41 22.85 6.97
N ALA A 423 -29.31 23.10 5.66
CA ALA A 423 -28.35 22.44 4.78
C ALA A 423 -26.90 22.72 5.20
N ASN A 424 -26.59 23.95 5.64
CA ASN A 424 -25.25 24.30 6.13
C ASN A 424 -24.89 23.54 7.42
N VAL A 425 -25.85 23.32 8.31
CA VAL A 425 -25.66 22.48 9.50
C VAL A 425 -25.34 21.03 9.09
N SER A 426 -26.13 20.44 8.19
CA SER A 426 -25.88 19.08 7.68
C SER A 426 -24.51 18.96 6.98
N ARG A 427 -24.10 19.96 6.19
CA ARG A 427 -22.76 20.06 5.58
C ARG A 427 -21.66 19.98 6.64
N LEU A 428 -21.77 20.75 7.72
CA LEU A 428 -20.78 20.78 8.80
C LEU A 428 -20.72 19.47 9.59
N VAL A 429 -21.87 18.84 9.86
CA VAL A 429 -21.93 17.53 10.52
C VAL A 429 -21.20 16.48 9.67
N LEU A 430 -21.47 16.43 8.38
CA LEU A 430 -20.80 15.51 7.46
C LEU A 430 -19.31 15.80 7.34
N ALA A 431 -18.91 17.08 7.24
CA ALA A 431 -17.51 17.47 7.20
C ALA A 431 -16.74 16.96 8.42
N GLY A 432 -17.29 17.13 9.63
CA GLY A 432 -16.67 16.65 10.87
C GLY A 432 -16.46 15.13 10.88
N ILE A 433 -17.47 14.36 10.46
CA ILE A 433 -17.38 12.89 10.39
C ILE A 433 -16.29 12.47 9.39
N TRP A 434 -16.30 13.04 8.19
CA TRP A 434 -15.33 12.67 7.16
C TRP A 434 -13.91 13.12 7.50
N ASP A 435 -13.73 14.30 8.10
CA ASP A 435 -12.41 14.77 8.53
C ASP A 435 -11.82 13.84 9.61
N GLU A 436 -12.63 13.33 10.54
CA GLU A 436 -12.18 12.31 11.52
C GLU A 436 -11.69 11.04 10.81
N ILE A 437 -12.47 10.51 9.85
CA ILE A 437 -12.09 9.33 9.06
C ILE A 437 -10.77 9.55 8.32
N ILE A 438 -10.59 10.71 7.69
CA ILE A 438 -9.37 11.05 6.95
C ILE A 438 -8.16 11.17 7.89
N GLU A 439 -8.32 11.78 9.06
CA GLU A 439 -7.23 11.89 10.03
C GLU A 439 -6.78 10.51 10.56
N MET A 440 -7.73 9.58 10.77
CA MET A 440 -7.41 8.20 11.15
C MET A 440 -6.64 7.47 10.03
N LEU A 441 -7.03 7.66 8.77
CA LEU A 441 -6.30 7.09 7.62
C LEU A 441 -4.89 7.64 7.49
N ARG A 442 -4.74 8.96 7.66
CA ARG A 442 -3.41 9.61 7.60
C ARG A 442 -2.46 9.05 8.66
N ARG A 443 -2.99 8.59 9.80
CA ARG A 443 -2.23 7.97 10.90
C ARG A 443 -2.15 6.44 10.81
N TYR A 444 -2.66 5.83 9.74
CA TYR A 444 -2.75 4.38 9.57
C TYR A 444 -3.51 3.66 10.71
N GLU A 445 -4.51 4.32 11.29
CA GLU A 445 -5.33 3.83 12.41
C GLU A 445 -6.58 3.06 11.96
N LEU A 446 -6.72 2.79 10.66
CA LEU A 446 -7.76 1.93 10.06
C LEU A 446 -7.13 0.77 9.29
N PRO A 447 -7.83 -0.36 9.09
CA PRO A 447 -7.30 -1.52 8.38
C PRO A 447 -6.83 -1.19 6.95
N ASP A 448 -5.84 -1.92 6.44
CA ASP A 448 -5.22 -1.59 5.14
C ASP A 448 -6.21 -1.74 3.97
N GLU A 449 -7.21 -2.62 4.12
CA GLU A 449 -8.27 -2.84 3.14
C GLU A 449 -9.39 -1.78 3.17
N PHE A 450 -9.36 -0.84 4.14
CA PHE A 450 -10.45 0.10 4.37
C PHE A 450 -10.79 0.94 3.13
N GLU A 451 -9.77 1.45 2.44
CA GLU A 451 -9.91 2.29 1.23
C GLU A 451 -10.39 1.51 0.00
N ASN A 452 -10.45 0.17 0.05
CA ASN A 452 -10.89 -0.69 -1.05
C ASN A 452 -12.32 -1.26 -0.85
N ARG A 453 -13.04 -0.80 0.18
CA ARG A 453 -14.40 -1.26 0.47
C ARG A 453 -15.40 -0.58 -0.48
N LYS A 454 -15.99 -1.35 -1.40
CA LYS A 454 -16.95 -0.86 -2.41
C LYS A 454 -18.06 0.02 -1.83
N GLU A 455 -18.75 -0.47 -0.80
CA GLU A 455 -19.83 0.28 -0.12
C GLU A 455 -19.34 1.64 0.43
N LEU A 456 -18.10 1.70 0.93
CA LEU A 456 -17.52 2.94 1.45
C LEU A 456 -17.18 3.89 0.31
N ILE A 457 -16.60 3.38 -0.79
CA ILE A 457 -16.27 4.18 -1.98
C ILE A 457 -17.53 4.78 -2.58
N GLU A 458 -18.62 4.02 -2.65
CA GLU A 458 -19.93 4.48 -3.11
C GLU A 458 -20.48 5.59 -2.19
N LEU A 459 -20.50 5.37 -0.87
CA LEU A 459 -20.95 6.36 0.11
C LEU A 459 -20.10 7.64 0.07
N ALA A 460 -18.78 7.49 -0.02
CA ALA A 460 -17.81 8.56 -0.17
C ALA A 460 -18.04 9.37 -1.46
N THR A 461 -18.33 8.69 -2.56
CA THR A 461 -18.61 9.32 -3.86
C THR A 461 -19.90 10.11 -3.83
N ILE A 462 -20.96 9.55 -3.24
CA ILE A 462 -22.24 10.25 -3.04
C ILE A 462 -22.03 11.48 -2.16
N TYR A 463 -21.32 11.33 -1.05
CA TYR A 463 -20.96 12.44 -0.18
C TYR A 463 -20.21 13.55 -0.93
N ARG A 464 -19.16 13.20 -1.68
CA ARG A 464 -18.37 14.16 -2.45
C ARG A 464 -19.25 14.91 -3.46
N ARG A 465 -20.06 14.20 -4.24
CA ARG A 465 -20.91 14.81 -5.28
C ARG A 465 -22.02 15.72 -4.73
N ILE A 466 -22.56 15.43 -3.55
CA ILE A 466 -23.63 16.23 -2.93
C ILE A 466 -23.07 17.41 -2.13
N VAL A 467 -21.97 17.19 -1.39
CA VAL A 467 -21.54 18.14 -0.36
C VAL A 467 -20.41 19.05 -0.82
N GLU A 468 -19.52 18.59 -1.71
CA GLU A 468 -18.43 19.43 -2.22
C GLU A 468 -18.95 20.71 -2.90
N PRO A 469 -20.02 20.68 -3.71
CA PRO A 469 -20.64 21.90 -4.23
C PRO A 469 -21.05 22.90 -3.15
N LEU A 470 -21.57 22.44 -2.02
CA LEU A 470 -21.95 23.32 -0.90
C LEU A 470 -20.72 23.91 -0.19
N ASP A 471 -19.64 23.14 -0.06
CA ASP A 471 -18.38 23.67 0.46
C ASP A 471 -17.75 24.70 -0.48
N ILE A 472 -17.86 24.50 -1.80
CA ILE A 472 -17.47 25.48 -2.82
C ILE A 472 -18.35 26.73 -2.71
N ALA A 473 -19.67 26.60 -2.64
CA ALA A 473 -20.59 27.72 -2.47
C ALA A 473 -20.24 28.53 -1.22
N ASN A 474 -20.00 27.84 -0.09
CA ASN A 474 -19.56 28.48 1.15
C ASN A 474 -18.23 29.22 1.00
N TYR A 475 -17.28 28.65 0.25
CA TYR A 475 -15.96 29.24 0.02
C TYR A 475 -16.04 30.59 -0.72
N TYR A 476 -16.74 30.60 -1.86
CA TYR A 476 -16.89 31.81 -2.69
C TYR A 476 -17.88 32.82 -2.10
N ARG A 477 -18.92 32.38 -1.37
CA ARG A 477 -19.82 33.26 -0.61
C ARG A 477 -19.06 34.15 0.37
N HIS A 478 -18.02 33.60 1.01
CA HIS A 478 -17.21 34.33 1.99
C HIS A 478 -15.93 34.93 1.37
N LEU A 479 -15.86 35.04 0.04
CA LEU A 479 -14.72 35.60 -0.70
C LEU A 479 -13.37 34.99 -0.32
N LYS A 480 -13.35 33.72 0.10
CA LYS A 480 -12.11 33.06 0.53
C LYS A 480 -11.10 32.89 -0.60
N ASN A 481 -11.55 32.95 -1.85
CA ASN A 481 -10.71 32.98 -3.03
C ASN A 481 -9.80 34.21 -3.10
N GLU A 482 -10.26 35.36 -2.59
CA GLU A 482 -9.48 36.59 -2.55
C GLU A 482 -8.37 36.54 -1.49
N ASP A 483 -8.67 35.96 -0.32
CA ASP A 483 -7.73 35.85 0.81
C ASP A 483 -6.72 34.69 0.64
N THR A 484 -7.21 33.54 0.18
CA THR A 484 -6.50 32.25 0.30
C THR A 484 -6.01 31.73 -1.06
N GLY A 485 -6.58 32.19 -2.18
CA GLY A 485 -6.34 31.71 -3.53
C GLY A 485 -7.44 30.75 -4.03
N THR A 486 -7.26 30.11 -5.19
CA THR A 486 -8.35 29.32 -5.80
C THR A 486 -8.76 28.11 -4.95
N TYR A 487 -10.04 27.73 -5.00
CA TYR A 487 -10.55 26.59 -4.23
C TYR A 487 -9.76 25.31 -4.52
N VAL A 488 -9.60 24.92 -5.79
CA VAL A 488 -8.95 23.65 -6.17
C VAL A 488 -7.53 23.53 -5.59
N THR A 489 -6.75 24.62 -5.63
CA THR A 489 -5.34 24.61 -5.23
C THR A 489 -5.16 24.76 -3.72
N ARG A 490 -5.82 25.73 -3.11
CA ARG A 490 -5.56 26.16 -1.72
C ARG A 490 -6.75 26.04 -0.78
N GLY A 491 -7.99 25.94 -1.30
CA GLY A 491 -9.21 25.85 -0.48
C GLY A 491 -9.77 24.43 -0.29
N ARG A 492 -9.45 23.49 -1.19
CA ARG A 492 -10.13 22.19 -1.30
C ARG A 492 -9.79 21.25 -0.13
N PRO A 493 -10.78 20.89 0.71
CA PRO A 493 -10.56 19.99 1.84
C PRO A 493 -10.02 18.60 1.45
N LYS A 494 -9.19 18.00 2.32
CA LYS A 494 -8.58 16.68 2.08
C LYS A 494 -9.61 15.57 1.86
N ARG A 495 -10.73 15.59 2.59
CA ARG A 495 -11.82 14.60 2.45
C ARG A 495 -12.34 14.44 1.02
N TYR A 496 -12.35 15.49 0.20
CA TYR A 496 -12.75 15.35 -1.20
C TYR A 496 -11.64 14.79 -2.09
N ARG A 497 -10.38 15.14 -1.79
CA ARG A 497 -9.23 14.57 -2.50
C ARG A 497 -9.12 13.06 -2.24
N TYR A 498 -9.31 12.61 -1.00
CA TYR A 498 -9.27 11.18 -0.65
C TYR A 498 -10.39 10.41 -1.34
N THR A 499 -11.64 10.86 -1.19
CA THR A 499 -12.80 10.18 -1.77
C THR A 499 -12.79 10.17 -3.31
N GLN A 500 -12.22 11.20 -3.96
CA GLN A 500 -11.95 11.18 -5.40
C GLN A 500 -10.91 10.12 -5.77
N ARG A 501 -9.76 10.10 -5.09
CA ARG A 501 -8.66 9.15 -5.37
C ARG A 501 -9.09 7.70 -5.16
N TRP A 502 -9.93 7.42 -4.15
CA TRP A 502 -10.47 6.08 -3.94
C TRP A 502 -11.30 5.60 -5.13
N LEU A 503 -12.18 6.46 -5.66
CA LEU A 503 -12.98 6.13 -6.84
C LEU A 503 -12.10 5.93 -8.08
N GLU A 504 -11.15 6.85 -8.32
CA GLU A 504 -10.22 6.76 -9.45
C GLU A 504 -9.40 5.47 -9.40
N HIS A 505 -8.89 5.11 -8.22
CA HIS A 505 -8.16 3.86 -8.01
C HIS A 505 -9.05 2.63 -8.26
N ALA A 506 -10.25 2.60 -7.68
CA ALA A 506 -11.16 1.47 -7.83
C ALA A 506 -11.64 1.23 -9.27
N GLU A 507 -11.72 2.30 -10.08
CA GLU A 507 -12.10 2.24 -11.49
C GLU A 507 -10.89 2.11 -12.45
N ASN A 508 -9.66 2.05 -11.92
CA ASN A 508 -8.42 2.11 -12.69
C ASN A 508 -8.36 3.32 -13.64
N LYS A 509 -8.78 4.48 -13.15
CA LYS A 509 -8.80 5.74 -13.91
C LYS A 509 -7.61 6.64 -13.55
N PRO A 510 -7.14 7.48 -14.49
CA PRO A 510 -6.07 8.43 -14.23
C PRO A 510 -6.43 9.40 -13.09
N SER A 511 -5.42 9.84 -12.34
CA SER A 511 -5.61 10.83 -11.28
C SER A 511 -6.21 12.13 -11.84
N GLY A 512 -7.23 12.63 -11.18
CA GLY A 512 -7.93 13.85 -11.58
C GLY A 512 -9.09 13.63 -12.56
N SER A 513 -9.30 12.43 -13.10
CA SER A 513 -10.38 12.19 -14.08
C SER A 513 -11.79 12.25 -13.48
N ARG A 514 -11.93 12.14 -12.16
CA ARG A 514 -13.21 12.22 -11.43
C ARG A 514 -13.35 13.55 -10.69
N SER A 515 -13.17 14.65 -11.43
CA SER A 515 -13.21 16.02 -10.92
C SER A 515 -14.60 16.67 -10.95
N GLU A 516 -15.68 15.92 -11.28
CA GLU A 516 -17.03 16.46 -11.50
C GLU A 516 -17.56 17.30 -10.32
N SER A 517 -17.18 16.93 -9.10
CA SER A 517 -17.60 17.62 -7.88
C SER A 517 -16.94 18.99 -7.68
N CYS A 518 -15.89 19.29 -8.46
CA CYS A 518 -15.23 20.60 -8.53
C CYS A 518 -15.79 21.50 -9.64
N PHE A 519 -16.80 21.08 -10.39
CA PHE A 519 -17.43 21.86 -11.47
C PHE A 519 -17.64 23.33 -11.10
N TRP A 520 -18.29 23.57 -9.96
CA TRP A 520 -18.60 24.93 -9.51
C TRP A 520 -17.35 25.76 -9.19
N ALA A 521 -16.28 25.13 -8.70
CA ALA A 521 -15.04 25.86 -8.44
C ALA A 521 -14.36 26.30 -9.73
N GLU A 522 -14.35 25.44 -10.76
CA GLU A 522 -13.83 25.80 -12.09
C GLU A 522 -14.64 26.94 -12.72
N LEU A 523 -15.97 26.87 -12.58
CA LEU A 523 -16.87 27.90 -13.09
C LEU A 523 -16.68 29.26 -12.41
N GLU A 524 -16.60 29.32 -11.09
CA GLU A 524 -16.38 30.58 -10.35
C GLU A 524 -15.10 31.29 -10.81
N GLU A 525 -14.01 30.54 -11.02
CA GLU A 525 -12.76 31.10 -11.53
C GLU A 525 -12.89 31.61 -12.98
N LEU A 526 -13.67 30.92 -13.82
CA LEU A 526 -13.95 31.38 -15.18
C LEU A 526 -14.85 32.62 -15.20
N CYS A 527 -15.85 32.72 -14.32
CA CYS A 527 -16.66 33.93 -14.15
C CYS A 527 -15.80 35.14 -13.81
N ILE A 528 -14.84 34.98 -12.89
CA ILE A 528 -13.89 36.04 -12.51
C ILE A 528 -12.98 36.41 -13.69
N GLN A 529 -12.41 35.41 -14.38
CA GLN A 529 -11.49 35.63 -15.50
C GLN A 529 -12.17 36.32 -16.69
N THR A 530 -13.38 35.90 -17.04
CA THR A 530 -14.16 36.48 -18.16
C THR A 530 -14.68 37.88 -17.87
N SER A 531 -14.75 38.27 -16.59
CA SER A 531 -15.10 39.63 -16.17
C SER A 531 -13.87 40.57 -16.10
N GLY A 532 -12.65 40.06 -16.25
CA GLY A 532 -11.39 40.81 -16.20
C GLY A 532 -10.58 40.78 -17.51
N ASN A 533 -9.39 41.37 -17.50
CA ASN A 533 -8.46 41.42 -18.65
C ASN A 533 -7.58 40.15 -18.78
N GLY A 534 -8.19 38.96 -18.74
CA GLY A 534 -7.47 37.69 -18.91
C GLY A 534 -6.92 37.48 -20.33
N SER A 535 -5.97 36.55 -20.48
CA SER A 535 -5.49 36.08 -21.79
C SER A 535 -6.63 35.37 -22.53
N LEU A 536 -7.10 35.98 -23.63
CA LEU A 536 -8.27 35.52 -24.41
C LEU A 536 -8.16 34.04 -24.84
N GLN A 537 -6.95 33.61 -25.23
CA GLN A 537 -6.70 32.27 -25.75
C GLN A 537 -6.77 31.22 -24.64
N ASP A 538 -6.07 31.44 -23.52
CA ASP A 538 -6.06 30.50 -22.39
C ASP A 538 -7.46 30.34 -21.76
N THR A 539 -8.22 31.44 -21.70
CA THR A 539 -9.60 31.43 -21.22
C THR A 539 -10.51 30.64 -22.15
N LYS A 540 -10.34 30.76 -23.47
CA LYS A 540 -11.14 30.00 -24.45
C LYS A 540 -10.94 28.49 -24.32
N GLU A 541 -9.70 28.03 -24.18
CA GLU A 541 -9.39 26.60 -24.04
C GLU A 541 -10.00 26.00 -22.76
N LYS A 542 -9.95 26.74 -21.63
CA LYS A 542 -10.57 26.30 -20.37
C LYS A 542 -12.09 26.25 -20.46
N ILE A 543 -12.72 27.22 -21.13
CA ILE A 543 -14.16 27.23 -21.36
C ILE A 543 -14.59 26.01 -22.18
N GLN A 544 -13.89 25.74 -23.29
CA GLN A 544 -14.15 24.56 -24.13
C GLN A 544 -13.99 23.25 -23.35
N GLN A 545 -12.94 23.15 -22.53
CA GLN A 545 -12.72 21.97 -21.70
C GLN A 545 -13.82 21.78 -20.65
N LEU A 546 -14.25 22.87 -19.97
CA LEU A 546 -15.35 22.81 -19.01
C LEU A 546 -16.64 22.35 -19.69
N GLN A 547 -16.97 22.90 -20.86
CA GLN A 547 -18.18 22.52 -21.58
C GLN A 547 -18.17 21.04 -22.00
N LYS A 548 -17.03 20.54 -22.50
CA LYS A 548 -16.86 19.12 -22.80
C LYS A 548 -17.08 18.27 -21.54
N ASN A 549 -16.45 18.64 -20.43
CA ASN A 549 -16.59 17.94 -19.16
C ASN A 549 -18.05 17.92 -18.67
N VAL A 550 -18.76 19.05 -18.73
CA VAL A 550 -20.18 19.15 -18.33
C VAL A 550 -21.04 18.19 -19.13
N ILE A 551 -20.87 18.14 -20.45
CA ILE A 551 -21.61 17.23 -21.33
C ILE A 551 -21.34 15.77 -20.94
N GLU A 552 -20.07 15.41 -20.76
CA GLU A 552 -19.66 14.06 -20.36
C GLU A 552 -20.22 13.69 -18.97
N TRP A 553 -20.08 14.58 -17.98
CA TRP A 553 -20.54 14.33 -16.62
C TRP A 553 -22.06 14.23 -16.49
N ILE A 554 -22.82 15.03 -17.23
CA ILE A 554 -24.29 14.92 -17.26
C ILE A 554 -24.71 13.61 -17.92
N HIS A 555 -24.07 13.24 -19.04
CA HIS A 555 -24.35 11.96 -19.71
C HIS A 555 -24.02 10.75 -18.82
N GLU A 556 -22.93 10.81 -18.05
CA GLU A 556 -22.57 9.78 -17.07
C GLU A 556 -23.42 9.80 -15.78
N GLY A 557 -24.28 10.81 -15.60
CA GLY A 557 -25.06 11.00 -14.37
C GLY A 557 -24.22 11.39 -13.14
N SER A 558 -23.00 11.89 -13.36
CA SER A 558 -22.07 12.30 -12.30
C SER A 558 -22.21 13.78 -11.93
N LEU A 559 -22.78 14.60 -12.83
CA LEU A 559 -23.24 15.97 -12.59
C LEU A 559 -24.77 16.06 -12.78
N GLY A 560 -25.45 16.74 -11.85
CA GLY A 560 -26.90 16.94 -11.92
C GLY A 560 -27.31 17.90 -13.04
N LYS A 561 -28.56 17.76 -13.51
CA LYS A 561 -29.14 18.68 -14.51
C LYS A 561 -29.56 20.03 -13.92
N ASP A 562 -29.49 20.19 -12.59
CA ASP A 562 -29.77 21.43 -11.89
C ASP A 562 -28.83 22.57 -12.33
N VAL A 563 -27.62 22.25 -12.78
CA VAL A 563 -26.69 23.22 -13.37
C VAL A 563 -27.20 23.87 -14.65
N LEU A 564 -28.21 23.28 -15.32
CA LEU A 564 -28.80 23.78 -16.56
C LEU A 564 -30.08 24.59 -16.32
N LEU A 565 -30.48 24.80 -15.07
CA LEU A 565 -31.63 25.65 -14.74
C LEU A 565 -31.37 27.09 -15.19
N GLU A 566 -32.42 27.77 -15.68
CA GLU A 566 -32.31 29.11 -16.27
C GLU A 566 -31.69 30.14 -15.32
N ASP A 567 -31.96 30.00 -14.02
CA ASP A 567 -31.46 30.89 -12.99
C ASP A 567 -30.12 30.48 -12.36
N SER A 568 -29.53 29.36 -12.80
CA SER A 568 -28.24 28.90 -12.30
C SER A 568 -27.11 29.86 -12.67
N THR A 569 -26.06 29.93 -11.84
CA THR A 569 -24.87 30.72 -12.15
C THR A 569 -24.23 30.27 -13.48
N PHE A 570 -24.23 28.98 -13.78
CA PHE A 570 -23.69 28.45 -15.04
C PHE A 570 -24.42 28.98 -16.27
N VAL A 571 -25.76 28.87 -16.30
CA VAL A 571 -26.54 29.33 -17.46
C VAL A 571 -26.49 30.84 -17.59
N LYS A 572 -26.54 31.58 -16.48
CA LYS A 572 -26.39 33.04 -16.48
C LYS A 572 -25.05 33.46 -17.08
N TRP A 573 -23.94 32.89 -16.60
CA TRP A 573 -22.61 33.14 -17.13
C TRP A 573 -22.48 32.72 -18.60
N TRP A 574 -22.95 31.52 -18.95
CA TRP A 574 -22.85 31.03 -20.32
C TRP A 574 -23.63 31.94 -21.29
N LYS A 575 -24.81 32.45 -20.90
CA LYS A 575 -25.57 33.42 -21.69
C LYS A 575 -24.80 34.73 -21.93
N THR A 576 -23.97 35.20 -21.00
CA THR A 576 -23.17 36.43 -21.16
C THR A 576 -21.89 36.26 -21.98
N LEU A 577 -21.45 35.02 -22.26
CA LEU A 577 -20.23 34.78 -23.05
C LEU A 577 -20.33 35.41 -24.47
N PRO A 578 -19.29 36.15 -24.92
CA PRO A 578 -19.16 36.63 -26.29
C PRO A 578 -19.25 35.53 -27.35
N PHE A 579 -19.62 35.90 -28.58
CA PHE A 579 -19.73 34.97 -29.72
C PHE A 579 -18.44 34.17 -29.96
N GLU A 580 -17.28 34.79 -29.75
CA GLU A 580 -15.97 34.16 -29.93
C GLU A 580 -15.75 32.92 -29.05
N TYR A 581 -16.39 32.86 -27.89
CA TYR A 581 -16.39 31.73 -26.97
C TYR A 581 -17.54 30.75 -27.20
N LYS A 582 -18.52 31.09 -28.06
CA LYS A 582 -19.68 30.25 -28.41
C LYS A 582 -19.61 29.62 -29.79
N SER A 583 -18.56 29.95 -30.55
CA SER A 583 -18.36 29.50 -31.94
C SER A 583 -17.98 28.03 -32.10
N ASP A 584 -17.73 27.32 -31.00
CA ASP A 584 -17.33 25.91 -31.00
C ASP A 584 -18.52 24.92 -30.95
N PRO A 585 -18.33 23.67 -31.42
CA PRO A 585 -19.37 22.64 -31.41
C PRO A 585 -19.92 22.33 -30.02
N GLU A 586 -19.08 22.35 -28.99
CA GLU A 586 -19.45 22.07 -27.60
C GLU A 586 -20.42 23.14 -27.07
N SER A 587 -20.23 24.41 -27.44
CA SER A 587 -21.17 25.49 -27.13
C SER A 587 -22.55 25.27 -27.72
N SER A 588 -22.63 24.71 -28.92
CA SER A 588 -23.92 24.38 -29.54
C SER A 588 -24.62 23.24 -28.80
N ARG A 589 -23.86 22.24 -28.32
CA ARG A 589 -24.40 21.13 -27.51
C ARG A 589 -24.89 21.60 -26.14
N ILE A 590 -24.16 22.52 -25.49
CA ILE A 590 -24.61 23.13 -24.24
C ILE A 590 -25.93 23.91 -24.46
N ALA A 591 -26.05 24.66 -25.55
CA ALA A 591 -27.28 25.36 -25.89
C ALA A 591 -28.47 24.39 -26.01
N ASN A 592 -28.28 23.28 -26.71
CA ASN A 592 -29.29 22.23 -26.86
C ASN A 592 -29.71 21.63 -25.51
N LEU A 593 -28.75 21.35 -24.63
CA LEU A 593 -29.00 20.84 -23.27
C LEU A 593 -29.80 21.84 -22.43
N ILE A 594 -29.49 23.14 -22.51
CA ILE A 594 -30.23 24.20 -21.80
C ILE A 594 -31.67 24.31 -22.33
N HIS A 595 -31.88 24.11 -23.63
CA HIS A 595 -33.20 24.22 -24.27
C HIS A 595 -34.01 22.91 -24.27
N GLY A 596 -33.49 21.82 -23.70
CA GLY A 596 -34.16 20.51 -23.65
C GLY A 596 -34.33 19.87 -25.03
N GLN A 597 -33.45 20.18 -25.98
CA GLN A 597 -33.44 19.64 -27.34
C GLN A 597 -32.36 18.55 -27.42
N ASP A 598 -32.61 17.38 -26.84
CA ASP A 598 -31.76 16.19 -27.04
C ASP A 598 -32.20 15.39 -28.27
#